data_AF-K6YN11-F1
#
_entry.id   AF-K6YN11-F1
#
_cell.length_a   1.000
_cell.length_b   1.000
_cell.length_c   1.000
_cell.angle_alpha   90.00
_cell.angle_beta   90.00
_cell.angle_gamma   90.00
#
_symmetry.space_group_name_H-M   'P 1'
#
loop_
_entity.id
_entity.type
_entity.pdbx_description
1 polymer ?
#
loop_
_entity_poly.entity_id
_entity_poly.type
_entity_poly.pdbx_seq_one_letter_code
_entity_poly.pdbx_strand_id
1 'polypeptide(L)'
;MFEQTSTYSTDNQSQRLEHNQATETNLYGLNKIIAVGYDQNKSQRLPISRYSLKISMIGLGTTGVASGIGLAALGHKVVAVDHDQRKVNALNQGRVSSVDLKLKALVKQVRRLNNLVASCDLHHAILSTDLTMICIGNSSIQKTTADATIMTSVIEQISATLQSKRDFHLIVICQPTASADIQNFIGSDIEQRTGKTLGKDFGLCFVPLVLKEHQELGDFYTLPNMSITASDTRSEILVGKLFNGFKNKIKFNRYIKM
;
A
#
# COMPACT_ATOMS: atom_id res chain seq x y z
N MET A 1 -13.25 -40.19 -53.12
CA MET A 1 -12.48 -40.58 -51.91
C MET A 1 -11.35 -39.58 -51.76
N PHE A 2 -11.61 -38.44 -51.10
CA PHE A 2 -10.60 -37.51 -50.57
C PHE A 2 -11.27 -36.74 -49.43
N GLU A 3 -10.77 -36.94 -48.22
CA GLU A 3 -11.27 -36.38 -46.97
C GLU A 3 -11.00 -34.87 -46.90
N GLN A 4 -12.01 -34.10 -46.53
CA GLN A 4 -11.86 -32.75 -45.98
C GLN A 4 -11.65 -32.89 -44.47
N THR A 5 -10.45 -32.59 -43.97
CA THR A 5 -10.22 -32.40 -42.54
C THR A 5 -10.18 -30.90 -42.22
N SER A 6 -11.16 -30.49 -41.44
CA SER A 6 -11.29 -29.17 -40.84
C SER A 6 -10.17 -28.90 -39.83
N THR A 7 -9.41 -27.82 -39.99
CA THR A 7 -8.55 -27.28 -38.94
C THR A 7 -9.39 -26.43 -37.98
N TYR A 8 -10.00 -27.09 -37.00
CA TYR A 8 -10.59 -26.46 -35.83
C TYR A 8 -9.49 -26.00 -34.86
N SER A 9 -9.52 -24.70 -34.55
CA SER A 9 -9.39 -24.17 -33.18
C SER A 9 -8.08 -24.45 -32.40
N THR A 10 -7.04 -23.67 -32.66
CA THR A 10 -5.95 -23.40 -31.68
C THR A 10 -6.21 -22.17 -30.81
N ASP A 11 -7.18 -21.31 -31.15
CA ASP A 11 -7.46 -20.06 -30.40
C ASP A 11 -8.26 -20.25 -29.10
N ASN A 12 -9.01 -21.36 -28.95
CA ASN A 12 -9.82 -21.59 -27.74
C ASN A 12 -9.02 -22.10 -26.53
N GLN A 13 -7.82 -22.68 -26.72
CA GLN A 13 -7.00 -23.14 -25.60
C GLN A 13 -6.24 -21.98 -24.93
N SER A 14 -5.73 -21.04 -25.72
CA SER A 14 -5.06 -19.83 -25.23
C SER A 14 -6.02 -18.92 -24.43
N GLN A 15 -7.27 -18.78 -24.88
CA GLN A 15 -8.29 -18.02 -24.15
C GLN A 15 -8.81 -18.74 -22.89
N ARG A 16 -8.80 -20.08 -22.84
CA ARG A 16 -9.14 -20.84 -21.63
C ARG A 16 -8.02 -20.86 -20.58
N LEU A 17 -6.76 -20.72 -20.99
CA LEU A 17 -5.60 -20.70 -20.09
C LEU A 17 -5.53 -19.44 -19.22
N GLU A 18 -6.04 -18.30 -19.71
CA GLU A 18 -6.10 -17.06 -18.93
C GLU A 18 -7.27 -17.01 -17.92
N HIS A 19 -8.29 -17.85 -18.09
CA HIS A 19 -9.57 -17.70 -17.38
C HIS A 19 -9.66 -18.39 -16.01
N ASN A 20 -8.70 -19.26 -15.66
CA ASN A 20 -8.77 -20.11 -14.46
C ASN A 20 -7.75 -19.77 -13.35
N GLN A 21 -7.04 -18.65 -13.43
CA GLN A 21 -6.09 -18.23 -12.39
C GLN A 21 -6.65 -17.07 -11.56
N ALA A 22 -7.05 -17.40 -10.33
CA ALA A 22 -7.65 -16.57 -9.28
C ALA A 22 -9.16 -16.31 -9.41
N THR A 23 -9.93 -17.00 -8.56
CA THR A 23 -11.36 -16.74 -8.36
C THR A 23 -11.54 -15.35 -7.73
N GLU A 24 -12.03 -14.40 -8.52
CA GLU A 24 -12.61 -13.15 -8.00
C GLU A 24 -13.95 -13.46 -7.35
N THR A 25 -13.99 -13.56 -6.03
CA THR A 25 -15.27 -13.61 -5.32
C THR A 25 -15.50 -12.27 -4.66
N ASN A 26 -16.48 -11.54 -5.20
CA ASN A 26 -16.96 -10.29 -4.65
C ASN A 26 -17.65 -10.54 -3.29
N LEU A 27 -16.85 -10.63 -2.23
CA LEU A 27 -17.40 -10.72 -0.87
C LEU A 27 -17.89 -9.33 -0.43
N TYR A 28 -19.21 -9.18 -0.28
CA TYR A 28 -19.89 -7.98 0.23
C TYR A 28 -19.77 -6.70 -0.62
N GLY A 29 -19.52 -6.79 -1.93
CA GLY A 29 -19.44 -5.59 -2.80
C GLY A 29 -18.11 -4.84 -2.71
N LEU A 30 -17.08 -5.42 -2.08
CA LEU A 30 -15.83 -4.73 -1.73
C LEU A 30 -14.63 -5.09 -2.63
N ASN A 31 -14.85 -5.68 -3.81
CA ASN A 31 -13.80 -6.02 -4.79
C ASN A 31 -12.56 -6.68 -4.14
N LYS A 32 -12.71 -7.79 -3.42
CA LYS A 32 -11.61 -8.42 -2.65
C LYS A 32 -11.03 -9.65 -3.35
N ILE A 33 -9.74 -9.91 -3.12
CA ILE A 33 -9.05 -11.12 -3.61
C ILE A 33 -8.90 -12.10 -2.44
N ILE A 34 -9.51 -13.28 -2.58
CA ILE A 34 -9.61 -14.26 -1.49
C ILE A 34 -8.52 -15.34 -1.60
N ALA A 35 -8.05 -15.60 -2.81
CA ALA A 35 -6.97 -16.55 -3.05
C ALA A 35 -6.15 -16.12 -4.26
N VAL A 36 -4.84 -16.33 -4.17
CA VAL A 36 -3.92 -16.20 -5.30
C VAL A 36 -3.44 -17.60 -5.66
N GLY A 37 -3.75 -18.01 -6.90
CA GLY A 37 -3.21 -19.21 -7.51
C GLY A 37 -1.99 -18.85 -8.37
N TYR A 38 -0.99 -19.73 -8.37
CA TYR A 38 0.25 -19.56 -9.13
C TYR A 38 0.57 -20.77 -10.03
N ASP A 39 -0.08 -21.90 -9.73
CA ASP A 39 -0.06 -23.15 -10.49
C ASP A 39 -1.42 -23.84 -10.23
N GLN A 40 -1.89 -24.73 -11.12
CA GLN A 40 -3.22 -25.35 -11.07
C GLN A 40 -3.52 -26.06 -9.74
N ASN A 41 -2.48 -26.44 -8.99
CA ASN A 41 -2.59 -27.20 -7.73
C ASN A 41 -2.19 -26.44 -6.46
N LYS A 42 -1.80 -25.16 -6.52
CA LYS A 42 -1.37 -24.40 -5.32
C LYS A 42 -2.01 -23.02 -5.28
N SER A 43 -2.84 -22.79 -4.26
CA SER A 43 -3.41 -21.49 -3.93
C SER A 43 -3.13 -21.12 -2.47
N GLN A 44 -2.89 -19.84 -2.20
CA GLN A 44 -2.81 -19.30 -0.84
C GLN A 44 -4.03 -18.44 -0.59
N ARG A 45 -4.75 -18.73 0.49
CA ARG A 45 -5.81 -17.85 0.99
C ARG A 45 -5.20 -16.57 1.54
N LEU A 46 -5.74 -15.45 1.10
CA LEU A 46 -5.33 -14.16 1.58
C LEU A 46 -6.15 -13.75 2.81
N PRO A 47 -5.56 -12.99 3.75
CA PRO A 47 -6.32 -12.26 4.75
C PRO A 47 -7.35 -11.36 4.07
N ILE A 48 -8.50 -11.12 4.71
CA ILE A 48 -9.56 -10.28 4.13
C ILE A 48 -9.88 -9.17 5.12
N SER A 49 -9.63 -7.91 4.76
CA SER A 49 -10.03 -6.79 5.62
C SER A 49 -11.56 -6.67 5.65
N ARG A 50 -12.13 -6.27 6.78
CA ARG A 50 -13.58 -5.96 6.87
C ARG A 50 -13.91 -4.55 6.38
N TYR A 51 -12.89 -3.75 6.07
CA TYR A 51 -13.00 -2.34 5.70
C TYR A 51 -12.51 -2.10 4.27
N SER A 52 -12.97 -1.02 3.64
CA SER A 52 -12.39 -0.48 2.41
C SER A 52 -12.01 0.97 2.65
N LEU A 53 -10.72 1.20 2.92
CA LEU A 53 -10.15 2.52 3.16
C LEU A 53 -9.54 3.07 1.87
N LYS A 54 -9.49 4.40 1.74
CA LYS A 54 -8.78 5.06 0.66
C LYS A 54 -7.39 5.49 1.15
N ILE A 55 -6.36 5.07 0.44
CA ILE A 55 -4.97 5.16 0.88
C ILE A 55 -4.14 5.77 -0.24
N SER A 56 -3.42 6.85 0.05
CA SER A 56 -2.32 7.31 -0.80
C SER A 56 -1.04 6.66 -0.31
N MET A 57 -0.19 6.17 -1.22
CA MET A 57 1.05 5.51 -0.84
C MET A 57 2.23 6.12 -1.59
N ILE A 58 3.11 6.80 -0.87
CA ILE A 58 4.27 7.47 -1.44
C ILE A 58 5.46 6.52 -1.48
N GLY A 59 6.07 6.42 -2.66
CA GLY A 59 7.26 5.62 -2.94
C GLY A 59 6.91 4.29 -3.59
N LEU A 60 7.28 4.14 -4.86
CA LEU A 60 7.17 2.89 -5.61
C LEU A 60 8.49 2.09 -5.58
N GLY A 61 9.11 2.01 -4.41
CA GLY A 61 10.20 1.06 -4.13
C GLY A 61 9.67 -0.31 -3.69
N THR A 62 10.56 -1.23 -3.31
CA THR A 62 10.22 -2.60 -2.90
C THR A 62 9.10 -2.66 -1.86
N THR A 63 9.27 -1.98 -0.72
CA THR A 63 8.27 -1.96 0.36
C THR A 63 6.97 -1.30 -0.08
N GLY A 64 7.03 -0.14 -0.74
CA GLY A 64 5.83 0.59 -1.15
C GLY A 64 5.01 -0.15 -2.20
N VAL A 65 5.62 -0.65 -3.29
CA VAL A 65 4.92 -1.42 -4.33
C VAL A 65 4.24 -2.65 -3.73
N ALA A 66 4.99 -3.45 -2.96
CA ALA A 66 4.45 -4.69 -2.41
C ALA A 66 3.35 -4.44 -1.37
N SER A 67 3.52 -3.43 -0.50
CA SER A 67 2.50 -3.06 0.49
C SER A 67 1.25 -2.49 -0.17
N GLY A 68 1.40 -1.67 -1.21
CA GLY A 68 0.27 -1.12 -1.97
C GLY A 68 -0.54 -2.20 -2.66
N ILE A 69 0.13 -3.17 -3.30
CA ILE A 69 -0.53 -4.33 -3.92
C ILE A 69 -1.21 -5.19 -2.85
N GLY A 70 -0.53 -5.46 -1.73
CA GLY A 70 -1.07 -6.22 -0.62
C GLY A 70 -2.33 -5.59 -0.04
N LEU A 71 -2.31 -4.30 0.30
CA LEU A 71 -3.47 -3.57 0.81
C LEU A 71 -4.62 -3.50 -0.20
N ALA A 72 -4.31 -3.33 -1.49
CA ALA A 72 -5.31 -3.37 -2.56
C ALA A 72 -5.96 -4.76 -2.68
N ALA A 73 -5.19 -5.85 -2.48
CA ALA A 73 -5.70 -7.21 -2.46
C ALA A 73 -6.62 -7.48 -1.25
N LEU A 74 -6.34 -6.86 -0.10
CA LEU A 74 -7.20 -6.90 1.09
C LEU A 74 -8.55 -6.19 0.89
N GLY A 75 -8.71 -5.38 -0.16
CA GLY A 75 -9.95 -4.66 -0.51
C GLY A 75 -9.89 -3.14 -0.29
N HIS A 76 -8.72 -2.57 0.00
CA HIS A 76 -8.56 -1.12 0.09
C HIS A 76 -8.39 -0.48 -1.29
N LYS A 77 -8.68 0.82 -1.39
CA LYS A 77 -8.44 1.62 -2.58
C LYS A 77 -7.12 2.35 -2.41
N VAL A 78 -6.13 2.02 -3.24
CA VAL A 78 -4.76 2.52 -3.15
C VAL A 78 -4.43 3.40 -4.35
N VAL A 79 -4.02 4.62 -4.08
CA VAL A 79 -3.39 5.55 -5.02
C VAL A 79 -1.90 5.56 -4.73
N ALA A 80 -1.12 4.83 -5.51
CA ALA A 80 0.32 4.76 -5.34
C ALA A 80 1.00 5.91 -6.08
N VAL A 81 1.94 6.59 -5.43
CA VAL A 81 2.53 7.85 -5.88
C VAL A 81 4.04 7.74 -5.93
N ASP A 82 4.63 8.13 -7.07
CA ASP A 82 6.07 8.28 -7.24
C ASP A 82 6.33 9.41 -8.25
N HIS A 83 7.47 10.09 -8.12
CA HIS A 83 7.88 11.13 -9.07
C HIS A 83 8.42 10.52 -10.37
N ASP A 84 8.90 9.27 -10.34
CA ASP A 84 9.37 8.57 -11.54
C ASP A 84 8.16 8.07 -12.35
N GLN A 85 7.81 8.83 -13.39
CA GLN A 85 6.73 8.50 -14.33
C GLN A 85 6.90 7.09 -14.94
N ARG A 86 8.12 6.57 -15.08
CA ARG A 86 8.34 5.22 -15.61
C ARG A 86 7.80 4.15 -14.66
N LYS A 87 8.01 4.32 -13.35
CA LYS A 87 7.45 3.41 -12.33
C LYS A 87 5.93 3.49 -12.28
N VAL A 88 5.38 4.70 -12.36
CA VAL A 88 3.94 4.95 -12.42
C VAL A 88 3.30 4.26 -13.63
N ASN A 89 3.88 4.45 -14.81
CA ASN A 89 3.39 3.83 -16.05
C ASN A 89 3.50 2.30 -16.00
N ALA A 90 4.61 1.76 -15.49
CA ALA A 90 4.78 0.32 -15.34
C ALA A 90 3.70 -0.26 -14.41
N LEU A 91 3.49 0.35 -13.25
CA LEU A 91 2.49 -0.11 -12.29
C LEU A 91 1.08 -0.03 -12.90
N ASN A 92 0.75 1.08 -13.57
CA ASN A 92 -0.51 1.24 -14.32
C ASN A 92 -0.65 0.31 -15.54
N GLN A 93 0.36 -0.49 -15.87
CA GLN A 93 0.26 -1.55 -16.86
C GLN A 93 0.27 -2.94 -16.22
N GLY A 94 0.18 -3.02 -14.88
CA GLY A 94 0.28 -4.27 -14.13
C GLY A 94 1.69 -4.87 -14.17
N ARG A 95 2.72 -4.02 -14.30
CA ARG A 95 4.13 -4.43 -14.30
C ARG A 95 4.82 -3.92 -13.05
N VAL A 96 5.61 -4.79 -12.42
CA VAL A 96 6.46 -4.47 -11.26
C VAL A 96 7.85 -5.03 -11.49
N SER A 97 8.88 -4.34 -10.97
CA SER A 97 10.29 -4.74 -11.12
C SER A 97 10.71 -5.92 -10.24
N SER A 98 9.86 -6.37 -9.31
CA SER A 98 10.16 -7.51 -8.44
C SER A 98 10.27 -8.81 -9.25
N VAL A 99 11.06 -9.76 -8.77
CA VAL A 99 11.12 -11.13 -9.34
C VAL A 99 10.02 -12.04 -8.80
N ASP A 100 9.33 -11.63 -7.72
CA ASP A 100 8.24 -12.40 -7.12
C ASP A 100 7.08 -12.55 -8.11
N LEU A 101 6.94 -13.77 -8.66
CA LEU A 101 5.91 -14.11 -9.63
C LEU A 101 4.50 -13.95 -9.04
N LYS A 102 4.33 -14.16 -7.73
CA LYS A 102 3.03 -13.98 -7.06
C LYS A 102 2.64 -12.51 -7.06
N LEU A 103 3.60 -11.62 -6.80
CA LEU A 103 3.36 -10.18 -6.85
C LEU A 103 3.00 -9.71 -8.27
N LYS A 104 3.68 -10.24 -9.30
CA LYS A 104 3.37 -9.96 -10.71
C LYS A 104 1.98 -10.43 -11.14
N ALA A 105 1.51 -11.57 -10.61
CA ALA A 105 0.14 -12.02 -10.87
C ALA A 105 -0.88 -11.12 -10.15
N LEU A 106 -0.61 -10.82 -8.88
CA LEU A 106 -1.53 -10.08 -8.01
C LEU A 106 -1.75 -8.64 -8.48
N VAL A 107 -0.70 -7.95 -8.95
CA VAL A 107 -0.82 -6.56 -9.43
C VAL A 107 -1.83 -6.42 -10.56
N LYS A 108 -1.90 -7.39 -11.48
CA LYS A 108 -2.88 -7.37 -12.59
C LYS A 108 -4.30 -7.47 -12.07
N GLN A 109 -4.53 -8.31 -11.06
CA GLN A 109 -5.86 -8.54 -10.48
C GLN A 109 -6.35 -7.32 -9.70
N VAL A 110 -5.54 -6.78 -8.79
CA VAL A 110 -5.95 -5.59 -8.01
C VAL A 110 -6.22 -4.38 -8.90
N ARG A 111 -5.54 -4.29 -10.05
CA ARG A 111 -5.80 -3.27 -11.06
C ARG A 111 -7.11 -3.51 -11.81
N ARG A 112 -7.38 -4.74 -12.24
CA ARG A 112 -8.66 -5.11 -12.88
C ARG A 112 -9.85 -4.77 -11.97
N LEU A 113 -9.67 -4.90 -10.66
CA LEU A 113 -10.64 -4.54 -9.62
C LEU A 113 -10.72 -3.04 -9.31
N ASN A 114 -9.89 -2.20 -9.95
CA ASN A 114 -9.73 -0.78 -9.65
C ASN A 114 -9.45 -0.51 -8.17
N ASN A 115 -8.68 -1.39 -7.53
CA ASN A 115 -8.21 -1.21 -6.15
C ASN A 115 -6.83 -0.56 -6.09
N LEU A 116 -6.09 -0.57 -7.20
CA LEU A 116 -4.76 0.05 -7.28
C LEU A 116 -4.66 0.90 -8.55
N VAL A 117 -4.30 2.17 -8.36
CA VAL A 117 -3.92 3.09 -9.43
C VAL A 117 -2.62 3.77 -9.06
N ALA A 118 -1.80 4.13 -10.06
CA ALA A 118 -0.57 4.87 -9.86
C ALA A 118 -0.69 6.29 -10.42
N SER A 119 -0.07 7.27 -9.77
CA SER A 119 -0.07 8.68 -10.18
C SER A 119 1.26 9.36 -9.84
N CYS A 120 1.59 10.44 -10.54
CA CYS A 120 2.63 11.38 -10.10
C CYS A 120 2.05 12.56 -9.30
N ASP A 121 0.72 12.69 -9.25
CA ASP A 121 0.03 13.77 -8.55
C ASP A 121 -0.20 13.40 -7.07
N LEU A 122 0.73 13.82 -6.22
CA LEU A 122 0.64 13.62 -4.78
C LEU A 122 -0.50 14.43 -4.15
N HIS A 123 -0.74 15.64 -4.64
CA HIS A 123 -1.76 16.53 -4.11
C HIS A 123 -3.16 15.93 -4.27
N HIS A 124 -3.51 15.50 -5.49
CA HIS A 124 -4.77 14.81 -5.74
C HIS A 124 -4.87 13.50 -4.94
N ALA A 125 -3.79 12.73 -4.85
CA ALA A 125 -3.78 11.49 -4.08
C ALA A 125 -4.16 11.74 -2.63
N ILE A 126 -3.54 12.70 -1.95
CA ILE A 126 -3.84 13.05 -0.54
C ILE A 126 -5.26 13.59 -0.37
N LEU A 127 -5.74 14.45 -1.28
CA LEU A 127 -7.10 14.97 -1.19
C LEU A 127 -8.16 13.87 -1.31
N SER A 128 -7.92 12.88 -2.16
CA SER A 128 -8.86 11.79 -2.45
C SER A 128 -8.86 10.63 -1.45
N THR A 129 -7.95 10.62 -0.48
CA THR A 129 -7.71 9.50 0.45
C THR A 129 -7.90 9.90 1.92
N ASP A 130 -8.04 8.92 2.80
CA ASP A 130 -8.22 9.14 4.25
C ASP A 130 -6.87 9.11 5.00
N LEU A 131 -5.88 8.45 4.39
CA LEU A 131 -4.54 8.30 4.96
C LEU A 131 -3.45 8.21 3.89
N THR A 132 -2.27 8.72 4.22
CA THR A 132 -1.06 8.65 3.40
C THR A 132 -0.01 7.79 4.06
N MET A 133 0.44 6.73 3.39
CA MET A 133 1.59 5.92 3.79
C MET A 133 2.86 6.41 3.10
N ILE A 134 3.89 6.72 3.86
CA ILE A 134 5.20 7.18 3.39
C ILE A 134 6.17 6.00 3.47
N CYS A 135 6.39 5.32 2.34
CA CYS A 135 7.21 4.11 2.23
C CYS A 135 8.47 4.36 1.38
N ILE A 136 9.14 5.49 1.62
CA ILE A 136 10.41 5.89 0.99
C ILE A 136 11.61 5.57 1.89
N GLY A 137 12.81 5.43 1.28
CA GLY A 137 14.08 5.41 2.02
C GLY A 137 14.33 4.15 2.88
N ASN A 138 13.57 3.08 2.68
CA ASN A 138 13.63 1.88 3.53
C ASN A 138 14.69 0.84 3.06
N SER A 139 15.82 1.31 2.55
CA SER A 139 16.98 0.43 2.42
C SER A 139 17.67 0.39 3.78
N SER A 140 17.92 -0.80 4.32
CA SER A 140 18.63 -1.01 5.59
C SER A 140 20.07 -0.48 5.62
N ILE A 141 20.54 0.15 4.53
CA ILE A 141 21.95 0.43 4.26
C ILE A 141 22.31 1.91 4.44
N GLN A 142 21.37 2.87 4.53
CA GLN A 142 21.75 4.28 4.55
C GLN A 142 20.87 5.11 5.50
N LYS A 143 21.48 5.59 6.60
CA LYS A 143 20.98 6.69 7.43
C LYS A 143 21.73 7.95 7.00
N THR A 144 21.45 8.42 5.80
CA THR A 144 22.20 9.54 5.21
C THR A 144 21.44 10.86 5.38
N THR A 145 22.16 11.98 5.24
CA THR A 145 21.56 13.31 5.13
C THR A 145 20.58 13.43 3.95
N ALA A 146 20.77 12.62 2.91
CA ALA A 146 19.88 12.57 1.75
C ALA A 146 18.49 12.01 2.13
N ASP A 147 18.42 10.98 2.97
CA ASP A 147 17.15 10.39 3.40
C ASP A 147 16.31 11.38 4.22
N ALA A 148 16.96 12.14 5.10
CA ALA A 148 16.32 13.22 5.84
C ALA A 148 15.82 14.33 4.91
N THR A 149 16.57 14.66 3.86
CA THR A 149 16.16 15.66 2.85
C THR A 149 14.92 15.20 2.08
N ILE A 150 14.88 13.94 1.64
CA ILE A 150 13.71 13.39 0.93
C ILE A 150 12.49 13.37 1.85
N MET A 151 12.64 12.90 3.09
CA MET A 151 11.53 12.92 4.07
C MET A 151 11.01 14.34 4.28
N THR A 152 11.90 15.32 4.47
CA THR A 152 11.51 16.73 4.65
C THR A 152 10.72 17.25 3.45
N SER A 153 11.17 16.97 2.22
CA SER A 153 10.45 17.36 1.00
C SER A 153 9.07 16.70 0.90
N VAL A 154 8.94 15.44 1.30
CA VAL A 154 7.64 14.76 1.34
C VAL A 154 6.71 15.39 2.39
N ILE A 155 7.22 15.69 3.59
CA ILE A 155 6.46 16.37 4.64
C ILE A 155 6.01 17.76 4.18
N GLU A 156 6.85 18.50 3.48
CA GLU A 156 6.49 19.80 2.89
C GLU A 156 5.31 19.68 1.90
N GLN A 157 5.38 18.73 0.96
CA GLN A 157 4.32 18.52 -0.03
C GLN A 157 3.00 18.03 0.61
N ILE A 158 3.11 17.15 1.62
CA ILE A 158 1.95 16.72 2.40
C ILE A 158 1.33 17.92 3.11
N SER A 159 2.15 18.74 3.78
CA SER A 159 1.69 19.91 4.51
C SER A 159 0.99 20.91 3.61
N ALA A 160 1.55 21.22 2.44
CA ALA A 160 0.93 22.09 1.45
C ALA A 160 -0.47 21.60 1.04
N THR A 161 -0.64 20.28 0.87
CA THR A 161 -1.95 19.70 0.54
C THR A 161 -2.90 19.75 1.74
N LEU A 162 -2.41 19.42 2.93
CA LEU A 162 -3.21 19.40 4.16
C LEU A 162 -3.79 20.77 4.51
N GLN A 163 -3.12 21.88 4.21
CA GLN A 163 -3.68 23.23 4.42
C GLN A 163 -5.09 23.38 3.82
N SER A 164 -5.33 22.79 2.65
CA SER A 164 -6.62 22.86 1.95
C SER A 164 -7.59 21.72 2.33
N LYS A 165 -7.08 20.63 2.92
CA LYS A 165 -7.90 19.48 3.31
C LYS A 165 -8.65 19.77 4.62
N ARG A 166 -9.98 19.65 4.57
CA ARG A 166 -10.86 19.90 5.72
C ARG A 166 -10.99 18.68 6.62
N ASP A 167 -11.13 17.51 6.02
CA ASP A 167 -11.27 16.27 6.76
C ASP A 167 -9.96 15.86 7.42
N PHE A 168 -10.09 15.14 8.53
CA PHE A 168 -8.95 14.55 9.21
C PHE A 168 -8.18 13.63 8.28
N HIS A 169 -6.85 13.74 8.30
CA HIS A 169 -5.97 12.89 7.50
C HIS A 169 -4.96 12.18 8.39
N LEU A 170 -4.80 10.87 8.20
CA LEU A 170 -3.76 10.12 8.90
C LEU A 170 -2.49 10.04 8.05
N ILE A 171 -1.36 10.45 8.61
CA ILE A 171 -0.04 10.23 8.01
C ILE A 171 0.59 8.99 8.67
N VAL A 172 1.07 8.05 7.87
CA VAL A 172 1.71 6.82 8.33
C VAL A 172 3.12 6.76 7.76
N ILE A 173 4.14 6.71 8.61
CA ILE A 173 5.53 6.55 8.21
C ILE A 173 5.90 5.07 8.29
N CYS A 174 6.29 4.48 7.15
CA CYS A 174 6.64 3.05 7.02
C CYS A 174 8.09 2.80 7.47
N GLN A 175 8.44 3.14 8.71
CA GLN A 175 9.78 2.97 9.24
C GLN A 175 9.73 2.35 10.65
N PRO A 176 10.76 1.59 11.06
CA PRO A 176 10.91 1.14 12.43
C PRO A 176 10.83 2.33 13.39
N THR A 177 10.18 2.11 14.54
CA THR A 177 9.83 3.14 15.53
C THR A 177 10.88 4.24 15.65
N ALA A 178 10.50 5.46 15.29
CA ALA A 178 11.36 6.64 15.41
C ALA A 178 11.50 7.04 16.89
N SER A 179 12.59 7.71 17.28
CA SER A 179 12.69 8.28 18.64
C SER A 179 11.59 9.31 18.87
N ALA A 180 11.21 9.55 20.13
CA ALA A 180 10.20 10.56 20.48
C ALA A 180 10.51 11.94 19.85
N ASP A 181 11.80 12.30 19.75
CA ASP A 181 12.25 13.54 19.14
C ASP A 181 11.87 13.64 17.66
N ILE A 182 12.03 12.57 16.89
CA ILE A 182 11.66 12.56 15.46
C ILE A 182 10.14 12.65 15.31
N GLN A 183 9.39 11.96 16.18
CA GLN A 183 7.93 12.01 16.17
C GLN A 183 7.43 13.43 16.46
N ASN A 184 8.01 14.07 17.47
CA ASN A 184 7.71 15.46 17.86
C ASN A 184 8.14 16.45 16.78
N PHE A 185 9.30 16.24 16.15
CA PHE A 185 9.80 17.08 15.07
C PHE A 185 8.85 17.06 13.88
N ILE A 186 8.48 15.87 13.37
CA ILE A 186 7.58 15.74 12.22
C ILE A 186 6.21 16.32 12.53
N GLY A 187 5.64 15.99 13.69
CA GLY A 187 4.37 16.55 14.12
C GLY A 187 4.41 18.09 14.17
N SER A 188 5.42 18.66 14.81
CA SER A 188 5.59 20.12 14.93
C SER A 188 5.81 20.80 13.59
N ASP A 189 6.61 20.22 12.70
CA ASP A 189 6.87 20.77 11.37
C ASP A 189 5.57 20.85 10.55
N ILE A 190 4.75 19.80 10.58
CA ILE A 190 3.44 19.82 9.91
C ILE A 190 2.51 20.87 10.55
N GLU A 191 2.42 20.95 11.88
CA GLU A 191 1.59 21.96 12.54
C GLU A 191 2.02 23.39 12.17
N GLN A 192 3.33 23.68 12.20
CA GLN A 192 3.88 24.99 11.83
C GLN A 192 3.57 25.36 10.38
N ARG A 193 3.69 24.39 9.46
CA ARG A 193 3.41 24.62 8.04
C ARG A 193 1.92 24.76 7.75
N THR A 194 1.06 24.05 8.47
CA THR A 194 -0.36 23.94 8.12
C THR A 194 -1.29 24.81 8.95
N GLY A 195 -0.87 25.22 10.15
CA GLY A 195 -1.74 25.81 11.17
C GLY A 195 -2.75 24.81 11.77
N LYS A 196 -2.65 23.52 11.44
CA LYS A 196 -3.48 22.45 11.96
C LYS A 196 -2.90 21.88 13.26
N THR A 197 -3.71 21.13 14.00
CA THR A 197 -3.32 20.49 15.26
C THR A 197 -3.25 18.97 15.14
N LEU A 198 -2.11 18.39 15.55
CA LEU A 198 -1.89 16.95 15.64
C LEU A 198 -2.87 16.31 16.64
N GLY A 199 -3.44 15.16 16.27
CA GLY A 199 -4.46 14.44 17.05
C GLY A 199 -5.87 15.02 16.93
N LYS A 200 -6.02 16.22 16.35
CA LYS A 200 -7.33 16.87 16.11
C LYS A 200 -7.67 16.93 14.62
N ASP A 201 -6.79 17.53 13.83
CA ASP A 201 -6.97 17.80 12.40
C ASP A 201 -6.20 16.80 11.52
N PHE A 202 -5.11 16.24 12.02
CA PHE A 202 -4.37 15.15 11.38
C PHE A 202 -3.77 14.21 12.42
N GLY A 203 -3.46 13.00 11.99
CA GLY A 203 -2.84 11.96 12.82
C GLY A 203 -1.46 11.58 12.32
N LEU A 204 -0.64 10.99 13.19
CA LEU A 204 0.65 10.43 12.82
C LEU A 204 0.81 9.02 13.41
N CYS A 205 1.20 8.08 12.55
CA CYS A 205 1.54 6.73 12.93
C CYS A 205 2.92 6.33 12.39
N PHE A 206 3.63 5.50 13.13
CA PHE A 206 4.87 4.85 12.70
C PHE A 206 4.64 3.35 12.66
N VAL A 207 4.77 2.78 11.47
CA VAL A 207 4.55 1.35 11.23
C VAL A 207 5.87 0.74 10.80
N PRO A 208 6.39 -0.28 11.53
CA PRO A 208 7.68 -0.91 11.25
C PRO A 208 7.59 -1.85 10.04
N LEU A 209 7.25 -1.30 8.89
CA LEU A 209 7.02 -2.02 7.65
C LEU A 209 8.29 -1.99 6.81
N VAL A 210 9.03 -3.11 6.77
CA VAL A 210 10.22 -3.29 5.93
C VAL A 210 10.10 -4.66 5.26
N LEU A 211 9.93 -4.69 3.94
CA LEU A 211 9.76 -5.93 3.17
C LEU A 211 11.05 -6.25 2.41
N LYS A 212 11.46 -7.53 2.42
CA LYS A 212 12.69 -7.96 1.74
C LYS A 212 12.44 -8.22 0.27
N GLU A 213 13.40 -7.83 -0.56
CA GLU A 213 13.39 -8.12 -2.00
C GLU A 213 13.22 -9.63 -2.25
N HIS A 214 12.49 -9.95 -3.32
CA HIS A 214 12.24 -11.31 -3.81
C HIS A 214 11.30 -12.18 -2.95
N GLN A 215 10.84 -11.71 -1.81
CA GLN A 215 9.84 -12.39 -0.96
C GLN A 215 8.80 -11.41 -0.38
N GLU A 216 8.63 -10.26 -1.02
CA GLU A 216 7.94 -9.09 -0.49
C GLU A 216 6.48 -9.40 -0.14
N LEU A 217 5.80 -10.16 -1.01
CA LEU A 217 4.41 -10.53 -0.80
C LEU A 217 4.26 -11.57 0.31
N GLY A 218 5.22 -12.48 0.42
CA GLY A 218 5.31 -13.42 1.53
C GLY A 218 5.44 -12.68 2.85
N ASP A 219 6.43 -11.79 2.94
CA ASP A 219 6.68 -10.95 4.13
C ASP A 219 5.47 -10.11 4.51
N PHE A 220 4.79 -9.50 3.53
CA PHE A 220 3.56 -8.74 3.77
C PHE A 220 2.45 -9.63 4.37
N TYR A 221 2.30 -10.86 3.88
CA TYR A 221 1.28 -11.77 4.41
C TYR A 221 1.64 -12.45 5.73
N THR A 222 2.93 -12.49 6.07
CA THR A 222 3.44 -13.05 7.32
C THR A 222 3.91 -11.98 8.30
N LEU A 223 3.52 -10.71 8.11
CA LEU A 223 3.94 -9.61 8.99
C LEU A 223 3.77 -10.04 10.45
N PRO A 224 4.86 -10.05 11.25
CA PRO A 224 4.83 -10.56 12.61
C PRO A 224 3.93 -9.67 13.49
N ASN A 225 3.85 -9.98 14.79
CA ASN A 225 3.25 -9.06 15.75
C ASN A 225 3.97 -7.69 15.67
N MET A 226 3.32 -6.70 15.07
CA MET A 226 3.88 -5.36 14.90
C MET A 226 3.58 -4.50 16.12
N SER A 227 4.52 -3.62 16.45
CA SER A 227 4.30 -2.52 17.38
C SER A 227 4.14 -1.24 16.56
N ILE A 228 2.94 -0.67 16.57
CA ILE A 228 2.65 0.59 15.88
C ILE A 228 2.64 1.70 16.92
N THR A 229 3.33 2.79 16.62
CA THR A 229 3.25 4.00 17.43
C THR A 229 2.25 4.96 16.81
N ALA A 230 1.31 5.50 17.59
CA ALA A 230 0.26 6.40 17.11
C ALA A 230 0.14 7.64 18.02
N SER A 231 -0.20 8.78 17.40
CA SER A 231 -0.37 10.07 18.09
C SER A 231 -1.62 10.14 18.97
N ASP A 232 -2.67 9.40 18.59
CA ASP A 232 -3.99 9.53 19.18
C ASP A 232 -4.84 8.28 18.90
N THR A 233 -5.97 8.15 19.60
CA THR A 233 -6.87 7.00 19.49
C THR A 233 -7.53 6.89 18.11
N ARG A 234 -7.81 7.99 17.42
CA ARG A 234 -8.40 7.96 16.08
C ARG A 234 -7.40 7.36 15.08
N SER A 235 -6.12 7.74 15.20
CA SER A 235 -5.01 7.20 14.42
C SER A 235 -4.78 5.71 14.70
N GLU A 236 -4.81 5.27 15.96
CA GLU A 236 -4.75 3.84 16.36
C GLU A 236 -5.87 3.02 15.67
N ILE A 237 -7.11 3.52 15.71
CA ILE A 237 -8.26 2.85 15.10
C ILE A 237 -8.11 2.77 13.57
N LEU A 238 -7.76 3.87 12.91
CA LEU A 238 -7.64 3.92 11.45
C LEU A 238 -6.52 3.02 10.93
N VAL A 239 -5.33 3.07 11.54
CA VAL A 239 -4.22 2.21 11.12
C VAL A 239 -4.50 0.73 11.45
N GLY A 240 -5.22 0.45 12.55
CA GLY A 240 -5.66 -0.92 12.88
C GLY A 240 -6.61 -1.51 11.83
N LYS A 241 -7.46 -0.67 11.20
CA LYS A 241 -8.37 -1.11 10.13
C LYS A 241 -7.62 -1.55 8.85
N LEU A 242 -6.44 -1.00 8.56
CA LEU A 242 -5.60 -1.41 7.42
C LEU A 242 -5.23 -2.89 7.49
N PHE A 243 -4.90 -3.36 8.70
CA PHE A 243 -4.36 -4.69 8.93
C PHE A 243 -5.37 -5.63 9.60
N ASN A 244 -6.65 -5.27 9.67
CA ASN A 244 -7.67 -6.06 10.37
C ASN A 244 -7.92 -7.45 9.75
N GLY A 245 -7.55 -7.67 8.49
CA GLY A 245 -7.64 -9.00 7.87
C GLY A 245 -6.66 -10.02 8.46
N PHE A 246 -5.56 -9.56 9.07
CA PHE A 246 -4.51 -10.42 9.62
C PHE A 246 -4.91 -11.00 10.97
N LYS A 247 -4.48 -12.25 11.23
CA LYS A 247 -4.69 -12.92 12.52
C LYS A 247 -3.75 -12.44 13.62
N ASN A 248 -2.66 -11.77 13.26
CA ASN A 248 -1.57 -11.41 14.16
C ASN A 248 -1.96 -10.23 15.05
N LYS A 249 -1.44 -10.20 16.28
CA LYS A 249 -1.76 -9.13 17.24
C LYS A 249 -0.93 -7.90 16.93
N ILE A 250 -1.60 -6.77 16.74
CA ILE A 250 -0.96 -5.46 16.67
C ILE A 250 -0.93 -4.89 18.08
N LYS A 251 0.26 -4.48 18.53
CA LYS A 251 0.43 -3.71 19.76
C LYS A 251 0.49 -2.23 19.40
N PHE A 252 -0.21 -1.42 20.18
CA PHE A 252 -0.17 0.03 20.02
C PHE A 252 0.61 0.66 21.16
N ASN A 253 1.57 1.51 20.79
CA ASN A 253 2.20 2.44 21.71
C ASN A 253 1.65 3.82 21.40
N ARG A 254 1.30 4.58 22.44
CA ARG A 254 0.94 5.98 22.27
C ARG A 254 2.18 6.83 22.42
N TYR A 255 2.38 7.75 21.49
CA TYR A 255 3.30 8.87 21.74
C TYR A 255 2.47 10.09 22.06
N ILE A 256 2.82 10.73 23.18
CA ILE A 256 2.22 11.99 23.59
C ILE A 256 3.26 13.03 23.24
N LYS A 257 2.90 13.93 22.33
CA LYS A 257 3.74 15.10 22.05
C LYS A 257 3.88 15.90 23.36
N MET A 258 5.13 16.06 23.81
CA MET A 258 5.49 16.84 25.00
C MET A 258 5.54 18.33 24.69
#